data_AF-A0A1B7K0H9-F1
#
_entry.id   AF-A0A1B7K0H9-F1
#
_cell.length_a   1.000
_cell.length_b   1.000
_cell.length_c   1.000
_cell.angle_alpha   90.00
_cell.angle_beta   90.00
_cell.angle_gamma   90.00
#
_symmetry.space_group_name_H-M   'P 1'
#
loop_
_entity.id
_entity.type
_entity.pdbx_description
1 polymer ?
#
loop_
_entity_poly.entity_id
_entity_poly.type
_entity_poly.pdbx_seq_one_letter_code
_entity_poly.pdbx_strand_id
1 'polypeptide(L)'
;MITKNFKVNSLANSYAAAIYHDVTTRNGGDWFPMNVGNKAIEVAIIDGVKGIRMLVDSYLLEALKQSVSMWEKTAISLMDQCVINGYITGYGREVWQSMINDMGDSLVDKGAFQ
;
A
#
# COMPACT_ATOMS: atom_id res chain seq x y z
N MET A 1 -10.80 4.42 0.47
CA MET A 1 -11.43 5.05 -0.70
C MET A 1 -12.18 4.01 -1.50
N ILE A 2 -13.49 4.20 -1.67
CA ILE A 2 -14.30 3.41 -2.61
C ILE A 2 -14.75 4.37 -3.72
N THR A 3 -14.39 4.05 -4.96
CA THR A 3 -14.71 4.87 -6.14
C THR A 3 -15.91 4.28 -6.89
N LYS A 4 -16.49 5.01 -7.85
CA LYS A 4 -17.53 4.45 -8.72
C LYS A 4 -16.97 3.51 -9.80
N ASN A 5 -15.65 3.47 -9.96
CA ASN A 5 -14.97 2.63 -10.92
C ASN A 5 -14.69 1.24 -10.32
N PHE A 6 -15.51 0.27 -10.71
CA PHE A 6 -15.40 -1.10 -10.22
C PHE A 6 -14.04 -1.75 -10.50
N LYS A 7 -13.37 -1.40 -11.61
CA LYS A 7 -12.05 -1.96 -11.93
C LYS A 7 -11.00 -1.45 -10.94
N VAL A 8 -11.01 -0.16 -10.60
CA VAL A 8 -10.12 0.40 -9.56
C VAL A 8 -10.34 -0.31 -8.23
N ASN A 9 -11.59 -0.45 -7.79
CA ASN A 9 -11.91 -1.10 -6.52
C ASN A 9 -11.46 -2.57 -6.48
N SER A 10 -11.67 -3.30 -7.59
CA SER A 10 -11.29 -4.71 -7.71
C SER A 10 -9.77 -4.88 -7.66
N LEU A 11 -9.03 -4.08 -8.42
CA LEU A 11 -7.57 -4.13 -8.43
C LEU A 11 -6.96 -3.74 -7.09
N ALA A 12 -7.52 -2.73 -6.41
CA ALA A 12 -7.06 -2.34 -5.08
C ALA A 12 -7.30 -3.44 -4.03
N ASN A 13 -8.42 -4.17 -4.13
CA ASN A 13 -8.66 -5.35 -3.29
C ASN A 13 -7.64 -6.47 -3.56
N SER A 14 -7.41 -6.79 -4.85
CA SER A 14 -6.45 -7.83 -5.24
C SER A 14 -5.03 -7.48 -4.82
N TYR A 15 -4.63 -6.22 -4.98
CA TYR A 15 -3.31 -5.75 -4.56
C TYR A 15 -3.14 -5.78 -3.04
N ALA A 16 -4.16 -5.35 -2.29
CA ALA A 16 -4.12 -5.44 -0.83
C ALA A 16 -4.02 -6.89 -0.33
N ALA A 17 -4.76 -7.82 -0.94
CA ALA A 17 -4.68 -9.24 -0.60
C ALA A 17 -3.30 -9.82 -0.91
N ALA A 18 -2.73 -9.48 -2.07
CA ALA A 18 -1.40 -9.93 -2.49
C ALA A 18 -0.29 -9.38 -1.57
N ILE A 19 -0.37 -8.10 -1.18
CA ILE A 19 0.54 -7.50 -0.19
C ILE A 19 0.42 -8.24 1.15
N TYR A 20 -0.80 -8.41 1.67
CA TYR A 20 -1.00 -9.04 2.97
C TYR A 20 -0.42 -10.46 3.01
N HIS A 21 -0.70 -11.26 1.99
CA HIS A 21 -0.15 -12.61 1.89
C HIS A 21 1.38 -12.60 1.82
N ASP A 22 1.96 -11.72 1.01
CA ASP A 22 3.40 -11.62 0.88
C ASP A 22 4.10 -11.18 2.16
N VAL A 23 3.58 -10.14 2.81
CA VAL A 23 4.14 -9.57 4.05
C VAL A 23 4.10 -10.62 5.16
N THR A 24 2.95 -11.24 5.38
CA THR A 24 2.79 -12.25 6.45
C THR A 24 3.67 -13.48 6.20
N THR A 25 3.83 -13.89 4.95
CA THR A 25 4.73 -15.00 4.57
C THR A 25 6.19 -14.67 4.83
N ARG A 26 6.65 -13.46 4.49
CA ARG A 26 8.05 -13.05 4.66
C ARG A 26 8.44 -12.77 6.12
N ASN A 27 7.51 -12.21 6.88
CA ASN A 27 7.79 -11.71 8.22
C ASN A 27 7.36 -12.68 9.33
N GLY A 28 6.63 -13.75 8.99
CA GLY A 28 6.14 -14.74 9.94
C GLY A 28 5.03 -14.23 10.86
N GLY A 29 4.33 -13.16 10.49
CA GLY A 29 3.25 -12.59 11.28
C GLY A 29 2.59 -11.36 10.66
N ASP A 30 1.57 -10.84 11.34
CA ASP A 30 0.77 -9.67 10.91
C ASP A 30 1.47 -8.35 11.20
N TRP A 31 2.64 -8.14 10.59
CA TRP A 31 3.39 -6.90 10.76
C TRP A 31 4.32 -6.64 9.57
N PHE A 32 4.73 -5.39 9.39
CA PHE A 32 5.80 -5.01 8.45
C PHE A 32 6.77 -3.99 9.07
N PRO A 33 8.05 -4.02 8.68
CA PRO A 33 9.00 -3.01 9.12
C PRO A 33 8.77 -1.69 8.40
N MET A 34 8.96 -0.57 9.10
CA MET A 34 8.92 0.77 8.55
C MET A 34 10.00 1.62 9.20
N ASN A 35 10.65 2.47 8.41
CA ASN A 35 11.55 3.48 8.95
C ASN A 35 10.77 4.77 9.19
N VAL A 36 10.95 5.37 10.37
CA VAL A 36 10.44 6.69 10.72
C VAL A 36 11.64 7.54 11.16
N GLY A 37 12.10 8.40 10.25
CA GLY A 37 13.38 9.08 10.41
C GLY A 37 14.52 8.07 10.57
N ASN A 38 15.25 8.15 11.68
CA ASN A 38 16.38 7.26 11.97
C ASN A 38 15.99 5.99 12.76
N LYS A 39 14.70 5.75 12.99
CA LYS A 39 14.22 4.61 13.79
C LYS A 39 13.51 3.60 12.89
N ALA A 40 13.88 2.33 13.01
CA ALA A 40 13.11 1.22 12.46
C ALA A 40 12.05 0.78 13.47
N ILE A 41 10.81 0.65 13.04
CA ILE A 41 9.68 0.18 13.86
C ILE A 41 8.98 -0.99 13.18
N GLU A 42 8.33 -1.83 13.99
CA GLU A 42 7.40 -2.85 13.51
C GLU A 42 5.99 -2.28 13.54
N VAL A 43 5.33 -2.27 12.38
CA VAL A 43 3.95 -1.81 12.23
C VAL A 43 3.05 -3.02 12.22
N ALA A 44 2.20 -3.16 13.24
CA ALA A 44 1.20 -4.20 13.29
C ALA A 44 0.12 -3.98 12.20
N ILE A 45 -0.25 -5.05 11.50
CA ILE A 45 -1.36 -5.07 10.55
C ILE A 45 -2.63 -5.42 11.31
N ILE A 46 -3.51 -4.44 11.47
CA ILE A 46 -4.83 -4.64 12.08
C ILE A 46 -5.85 -4.95 10.97
N ASP A 47 -6.78 -5.88 11.23
CA ASP A 47 -7.84 -6.30 10.30
C ASP A 47 -7.35 -6.94 8.98
N GLY A 48 -6.11 -7.45 8.96
CA GLY A 48 -5.51 -8.19 7.85
C GLY A 48 -5.60 -7.46 6.51
N VAL A 49 -6.18 -8.10 5.50
CA VAL A 49 -6.36 -7.52 4.14
C VAL A 49 -7.09 -6.17 4.17
N LYS A 50 -8.05 -5.97 5.10
CA LYS A 50 -8.78 -4.70 5.19
C LYS A 50 -7.88 -3.55 5.64
N GLY A 51 -7.00 -3.81 6.62
CA GLY A 51 -6.01 -2.83 7.05
C GLY A 51 -5.05 -2.45 5.92
N ILE A 52 -4.53 -3.45 5.18
CA ILE A 52 -3.70 -3.18 4.01
C ILE A 52 -4.48 -2.41 2.94
N ARG A 53 -5.75 -2.73 2.71
CA ARG A 53 -6.60 -2.01 1.76
C ARG A 53 -6.75 -0.53 2.13
N MET A 54 -6.86 -0.22 3.42
CA MET A 54 -6.86 1.17 3.89
C MET A 54 -5.55 1.89 3.57
N LEU A 55 -4.41 1.22 3.73
CA LEU A 55 -3.10 1.78 3.37
C LEU A 55 -2.98 2.04 1.86
N VAL A 56 -3.39 1.07 1.02
CA VAL A 56 -3.46 1.24 -0.44
C VAL A 56 -4.35 2.43 -0.82
N ASP A 57 -5.49 2.57 -0.17
CA ASP A 57 -6.38 3.68 -0.43
C ASP A 57 -5.74 5.04 -0.07
N SER A 58 -5.11 5.13 1.11
CA SER A 58 -4.55 6.37 1.64
C SER A 58 -3.24 6.80 0.96
N TYR A 59 -2.33 5.87 0.71
CA TYR A 59 -0.97 6.19 0.26
C TYR A 59 -0.73 5.95 -1.23
N LEU A 60 -1.54 5.12 -1.91
CA LEU A 60 -1.47 5.01 -3.36
C LEU A 60 -2.59 5.79 -4.04
N LEU A 61 -3.85 5.47 -3.73
CA LEU A 61 -4.94 5.96 -4.56
C LEU A 61 -5.31 7.43 -4.31
N GLU A 62 -5.36 7.89 -3.06
CA GLU A 62 -5.57 9.33 -2.78
C GLU A 62 -4.38 10.17 -3.28
N ALA A 63 -3.15 9.66 -3.18
CA ALA A 63 -1.96 10.33 -3.73
C ALA A 63 -2.05 10.49 -5.26
N LEU A 64 -2.44 9.43 -5.99
CA LEU A 64 -2.66 9.50 -7.44
C LEU A 64 -3.78 10.49 -7.80
N LYS A 65 -4.88 10.47 -7.04
CA LYS A 65 -6.04 11.34 -7.25
C LYS A 65 -5.72 12.82 -7.05
N GLN A 66 -4.82 13.15 -6.14
CA GLN A 66 -4.38 14.53 -5.91
C GLN A 66 -3.37 15.02 -6.95
N SER A 67 -2.61 14.10 -7.57
CA SER A 67 -1.49 14.45 -8.45
C SER A 67 -1.81 14.38 -9.95
N VAL A 68 -2.81 13.59 -10.37
CA VAL A 68 -3.06 13.32 -11.79
C VAL A 68 -4.54 13.49 -12.15
N SER A 69 -4.84 14.19 -13.25
CA SER A 69 -6.22 14.42 -13.71
C SER A 69 -6.96 13.13 -14.12
N MET A 70 -6.25 12.15 -14.70
CA MET A 70 -6.77 10.84 -15.10
C MET A 70 -6.38 9.72 -14.13
N TRP A 71 -6.36 10.02 -12.83
CA TRP A 71 -5.82 9.12 -11.81
C TRP A 71 -6.41 7.72 -11.80
N GLU A 72 -7.70 7.52 -12.08
CA GLU A 72 -8.30 6.17 -12.10
C GLU A 72 -7.70 5.30 -13.20
N LYS A 73 -7.44 5.89 -14.38
CA LYS A 73 -6.77 5.19 -15.49
C LYS A 73 -5.32 4.86 -15.13
N THR A 74 -4.62 5.79 -14.50
CA THR A 74 -3.25 5.59 -14.00
C THR A 74 -3.21 4.49 -12.94
N ALA A 75 -4.13 4.51 -11.98
CA ALA A 75 -4.24 3.52 -10.92
C ALA A 75 -4.50 2.12 -11.47
N ILE A 76 -5.39 2.00 -12.47
CA ILE A 76 -5.63 0.73 -13.17
C ILE A 76 -4.33 0.24 -13.82
N SER A 77 -3.66 1.07 -14.61
CA SER A 77 -2.44 0.68 -15.32
C SER A 77 -1.31 0.26 -14.38
N LEU A 78 -1.20 0.93 -13.24
CA LEU A 78 -0.19 0.63 -12.23
C LEU A 78 -0.52 -0.68 -11.50
N MET A 79 -1.75 -0.84 -10.99
CA MET A 79 -2.13 -2.02 -10.22
C MET A 79 -2.26 -3.29 -11.06
N ASP A 80 -2.60 -3.19 -12.36
CA ASP A 80 -2.56 -4.31 -13.30
C ASP A 80 -1.14 -4.92 -13.40
N GLN A 81 -0.08 -4.15 -13.11
CA GLN A 81 1.31 -4.65 -13.09
C GLN A 81 1.77 -5.12 -11.71
N CYS A 82 1.03 -4.79 -10.65
CA CYS A 82 1.43 -5.10 -9.28
C CYS A 82 1.08 -6.54 -8.86
N VAL A 83 0.13 -7.18 -9.53
CA VAL A 83 -0.38 -8.51 -9.17
C VAL A 83 -0.46 -9.40 -10.41
N ILE A 84 0.13 -10.60 -10.33
CA ILE A 84 -0.01 -11.65 -11.34
C ILE A 84 -0.45 -12.93 -10.64
N ASN A 85 -1.55 -13.53 -11.12
CA ASN A 85 -2.11 -14.77 -10.56
C ASN A 85 -2.35 -14.73 -9.03
N GLY A 86 -2.72 -13.55 -8.50
CA GLY A 86 -2.96 -13.35 -7.06
C GLY A 86 -1.71 -13.11 -6.23
N TYR A 87 -0.51 -13.15 -6.83
CA TYR A 87 0.76 -12.89 -6.15
C TYR A 87 1.30 -11.51 -6.51
N ILE A 88 1.93 -10.87 -5.52
CA ILE A 88 2.59 -9.58 -5.74
C ILE A 88 3.81 -9.75 -6.65
N THR A 89 3.94 -8.87 -7.64
CA THR A 89 5.11 -8.85 -8.53
C THR A 89 6.29 -8.13 -7.87
N GLY A 90 7.48 -8.17 -8.49
CA GLY A 90 8.62 -7.35 -8.05
C GLY A 90 8.26 -5.86 -8.05
N TYR A 91 7.68 -5.38 -9.15
CA TYR A 91 7.17 -4.00 -9.25
C TYR A 91 6.10 -3.69 -8.19
N GLY A 92 5.18 -4.62 -7.93
CA GLY A 92 4.19 -4.47 -6.86
C GLY A 92 4.83 -4.31 -5.47
N ARG A 93 5.97 -4.97 -5.19
CA ARG A 93 6.70 -4.78 -3.93
C ARG A 93 7.38 -3.43 -3.88
N GLU A 94 7.91 -2.93 -4.99
CA GLU A 94 8.53 -1.59 -5.06
C GLU A 94 7.49 -0.50 -4.78
N VAL A 95 6.29 -0.61 -5.37
CA VAL A 95 5.16 0.29 -5.07
C VAL A 95 4.77 0.20 -3.59
N TRP A 96 4.72 -1.01 -3.02
CA TRP A 96 4.44 -1.21 -1.59
C TRP A 96 5.50 -0.55 -0.70
N GLN A 97 6.77 -0.71 -1.04
CA GLN A 97 7.88 -0.09 -0.32
C GLN A 97 7.83 1.44 -0.42
N SER A 98 7.47 1.98 -1.58
CA SER A 98 7.26 3.44 -1.73
C SER A 98 6.18 3.95 -0.80
N MET A 99 5.04 3.24 -0.69
CA MET A 99 3.99 3.62 0.26
C MET A 99 4.47 3.56 1.72
N ILE A 100 5.28 2.56 2.10
CA ILE A 100 5.88 2.48 3.45
C ILE A 100 6.77 3.70 3.73
N ASN A 101 7.55 4.14 2.75
CA ASN A 101 8.40 5.31 2.91
C ASN A 101 7.56 6.58 3.11
N ASP A 102 6.52 6.79 2.29
CA ASP A 102 5.59 7.92 2.44
C ASP A 102 4.87 7.92 3.80
N MET A 103 4.52 6.72 4.31
CA MET A 103 3.98 6.54 5.67
C MET A 103 4.97 6.99 6.74
N GLY A 104 6.24 6.58 6.60
CA GLY A 104 7.32 6.94 7.50
C GLY A 104 7.56 8.44 7.55
N ASP A 105 7.66 9.07 6.38
CA ASP A 105 7.87 10.51 6.23
C ASP A 105 6.70 11.31 6.82
N SER A 106 5.46 10.87 6.58
CA SER A 106 4.25 11.48 7.14
C SER A 106 4.23 11.48 8.68
N LEU A 107 4.87 10.51 9.32
CA LEU A 107 4.99 10.44 10.79
C LEU A 107 6.11 11.35 11.31
N VAL A 108 7.22 11.46 10.57
CA VAL A 108 8.30 12.42 10.89
C VAL A 108 7.76 13.85 10.86
N ASP A 109 7.01 14.20 9.82
CA ASP A 109 6.42 15.54 9.65
C ASP A 109 5.43 15.90 10.78
N LYS A 110 4.83 14.88 11.41
CA LYS A 110 3.92 15.03 12.55
C LYS A 110 4.63 15.03 13.90
N GLY A 111 5.96 14.98 13.93
CA GLY A 111 6.76 14.96 15.16
C GLY A 111 6.73 13.62 15.91
N ALA A 112 6.26 12.55 15.28
CA ALA A 112 6.27 11.24 15.92
C ALA A 112 7.71 10.73 16.05
N PHE A 113 8.03 10.12 17.20
CA PHE A 113 9.33 9.51 17.49
C PHE A 113 10.55 10.45 17.47
N GLN A 114 10.34 11.77 17.64
CA GLN A 114 11.38 12.73 18.02
C GLN A 114 11.90 12.45 19.44
#